data_AF-A0A7Y2TLR4-F1
#
_entry.id   AF-A0A7Y2TLR4-F1
#
_cell.length_a   1.000
_cell.length_b   1.000
_cell.length_c   1.000
_cell.angle_alpha   90.00
_cell.angle_beta   90.00
_cell.angle_gamma   90.00
#
_symmetry.space_group_name_H-M   'P 1'
#
loop_
_entity.id
_entity.type
_entity.pdbx_description
1 polymer ?
#
loop_
_entity_poly.entity_id
_entity_poly.type
_entity_poly.pdbx_seq_one_letter_code
_entity_poly.pdbx_strand_id
1 'polypeptide(L)'
;GFDAVYEFSKDFRNEGMDRTHNPEFTVMELYVAYKDYNWMMNMTEELLEKIAIDTNGTTEVEIGENKVSFKAPYPRVPILEAIKIHTGYDVAGMNDVELREVCTNVGIEVDETMGVGKLIDELFGEKCEHLYIQPTFITDYPKEMSPLTKEHRTNPDLTERFELMVNGKELANAYSELNDPIDQRARFEDQLALSEKGDDEAMFIDQDFIRALEYGMPPTSGIGIGIDRLVMFMTNNASIQEVLFFPQMKPEKKAPSVELNDDEKAVFEILKKVEKITLIELKSQSGLSNKKWDKTIKGLTKNNIAKVNNTDDGLFVEVV
;
A
#
# COMPACT_ATOMS: atom_id res chain seq x y z
N GLY A 1 -33.45 -0.51 2.19
CA GLY A 1 -33.60 -0.76 0.73
C GLY A 1 -33.36 -2.22 0.43
N PHE A 2 -32.18 -2.71 0.78
CA PHE A 2 -31.88 -4.11 1.10
C PHE A 2 -31.25 -4.11 2.49
N ASP A 3 -31.46 -5.16 3.30
CA ASP A 3 -31.00 -5.17 4.70
C ASP A 3 -29.55 -5.66 4.85
N ALA A 4 -29.04 -6.39 3.87
CA ALA A 4 -27.63 -6.80 3.80
C ALA A 4 -27.21 -6.91 2.33
N VAL A 5 -26.07 -6.32 1.99
CA VAL A 5 -25.47 -6.38 0.64
C VAL A 5 -23.97 -6.56 0.76
N TYR A 6 -23.39 -7.34 -0.14
CA TYR A 6 -21.93 -7.50 -0.22
C TYR A 6 -21.48 -7.53 -1.67
N GLU A 7 -20.23 -7.17 -1.91
CA GLU A 7 -19.60 -7.21 -3.21
C GLU A 7 -18.12 -7.61 -3.06
N PHE A 8 -17.64 -8.42 -4.01
CA PHE A 8 -16.20 -8.62 -4.21
C PHE A 8 -15.81 -7.79 -5.42
N SER A 9 -15.04 -6.73 -5.21
CA SER A 9 -14.64 -5.77 -6.25
C SER A 9 -13.13 -5.74 -6.42
N LYS A 10 -12.72 -5.24 -7.60
CA LYS A 10 -11.37 -4.72 -7.78
C LYS A 10 -11.36 -3.24 -7.40
N ASP A 11 -10.49 -2.91 -6.47
CA ASP A 11 -10.21 -1.54 -6.07
C ASP A 11 -8.89 -1.10 -6.73
N PHE A 12 -8.82 0.17 -7.10
CA PHE A 12 -7.67 0.75 -7.80
C PHE A 12 -7.17 1.94 -7.01
N ARG A 13 -5.92 1.86 -6.55
CA ARG A 13 -5.25 2.96 -5.83
C ARG A 13 -3.94 3.30 -6.53
N ASN A 14 -3.74 4.58 -6.83
CA ASN A 14 -2.55 5.06 -7.51
C ASN A 14 -1.41 5.31 -6.50
N GLU A 15 -1.02 4.23 -5.84
CA GLU A 15 -0.06 4.23 -4.74
C GLU A 15 1.22 3.44 -5.09
N GLY A 16 2.20 3.49 -4.19
CA GLY A 16 3.41 2.69 -4.30
C GLY A 16 3.11 1.18 -4.26
N MET A 17 4.03 0.39 -4.83
CA MET A 17 4.01 -1.07 -4.73
C MET A 17 5.00 -1.54 -3.68
N ASP A 18 4.57 -2.43 -2.81
CA ASP A 18 5.45 -3.10 -1.84
C ASP A 18 5.06 -4.59 -1.70
N ARG A 19 5.45 -5.22 -0.59
CA ARG A 19 5.18 -6.64 -0.33
C ARG A 19 3.70 -6.95 -0.06
N THR A 20 2.91 -5.94 0.28
CA THR A 20 1.52 -6.03 0.73
C THR A 20 0.56 -5.15 -0.07
N HIS A 21 1.07 -4.29 -0.96
CA HIS A 21 0.29 -3.38 -1.80
C HIS A 21 0.54 -3.62 -3.29
N ASN A 22 -0.55 -3.78 -4.04
CA ASN A 22 -0.58 -3.83 -5.50
C ASN A 22 -1.61 -2.79 -6.00
N PRO A 23 -1.39 -2.07 -7.12
CA PRO A 23 -2.24 -0.94 -7.49
C PRO A 23 -3.68 -1.33 -7.82
N GLU A 24 -3.89 -2.59 -8.21
CA GLU A 24 -5.20 -3.23 -8.26
C GLU A 24 -5.25 -4.37 -7.25
N PHE A 25 -6.27 -4.40 -6.39
CA PHE A 25 -6.43 -5.45 -5.38
C PHE A 25 -7.91 -5.74 -5.17
N THR A 26 -8.20 -6.79 -4.42
CA THR A 26 -9.54 -7.33 -4.25
C THR A 26 -10.00 -7.06 -2.83
N VAL A 27 -11.15 -6.39 -2.69
CA VAL A 27 -11.81 -6.17 -1.41
C VAL A 27 -13.17 -6.86 -1.44
N MET A 28 -13.55 -7.44 -0.30
CA MET A 28 -14.95 -7.74 -0.03
C MET A 28 -15.51 -6.64 0.84
N GLU A 29 -16.48 -5.90 0.34
CA GLU A 29 -17.27 -4.96 1.14
C GLU A 29 -18.62 -5.55 1.48
N LEU A 30 -19.06 -5.37 2.72
CA LEU A 30 -20.36 -5.81 3.23
C LEU A 30 -20.98 -4.69 4.06
N TYR A 31 -22.27 -4.40 3.82
CA TYR A 31 -23.06 -3.47 4.61
C TYR A 31 -24.31 -4.15 5.15
N VAL A 32 -24.59 -3.99 6.45
CA VAL A 32 -25.73 -4.62 7.12
C VAL A 32 -26.53 -3.59 7.93
N ALA A 33 -27.80 -3.44 7.59
CA ALA A 33 -28.73 -2.55 8.26
C ALA A 33 -29.08 -3.06 9.68
N TYR A 34 -29.36 -2.10 10.56
CA TYR A 34 -29.71 -2.25 11.97
C TYR A 34 -28.61 -2.90 12.84
N LYS A 35 -27.35 -2.85 12.37
CA LYS A 35 -26.16 -3.34 13.06
C LYS A 35 -25.19 -2.22 13.35
N ASP A 36 -24.31 -2.46 14.32
CA ASP A 36 -23.22 -1.57 14.70
C ASP A 36 -21.87 -2.30 14.59
N TYR A 37 -20.78 -1.57 14.75
CA TYR A 37 -19.42 -2.12 14.71
C TYR A 37 -19.16 -3.26 15.71
N ASN A 38 -19.89 -3.32 16.85
CA ASN A 38 -19.79 -4.42 17.80
C ASN A 38 -20.34 -5.73 17.23
N TRP A 39 -21.49 -5.65 16.56
CA TRP A 39 -22.01 -6.79 15.82
C TRP A 39 -21.06 -7.21 14.70
N MET A 40 -20.46 -6.25 14.00
CA MET A 40 -19.53 -6.51 12.90
C MET A 40 -18.23 -7.19 13.38
N MET A 41 -17.73 -6.87 14.58
CA MET A 41 -16.61 -7.61 15.20
C MET A 41 -16.96 -9.10 15.41
N ASN A 42 -18.14 -9.39 15.99
CA ASN A 42 -18.57 -10.77 16.21
C ASN A 42 -18.74 -11.54 14.88
N MET A 43 -19.31 -10.88 13.86
CA MET A 43 -19.49 -11.49 12.54
C MET A 43 -18.14 -11.78 11.88
N THR A 44 -17.20 -10.85 11.98
CA THR A 44 -15.83 -11.01 11.47
C THR A 44 -15.10 -12.17 12.14
N GLU A 45 -15.23 -12.34 13.45
CA GLU A 45 -14.70 -13.49 14.20
C GLU A 45 -15.25 -14.82 13.64
N GLU A 46 -16.58 -14.94 13.54
CA GLU A 46 -17.25 -16.15 13.02
C GLU A 46 -16.84 -16.45 11.58
N LEU A 47 -16.76 -15.43 10.73
CA LEU A 47 -16.38 -15.55 9.32
C LEU A 47 -14.95 -16.06 9.17
N LEU A 48 -13.99 -15.43 9.84
CA LEU A 48 -12.58 -15.77 9.70
C LEU A 48 -12.23 -17.11 10.34
N GLU A 49 -12.85 -17.46 11.47
CA GLU A 49 -12.70 -18.79 12.08
C GLU A 49 -13.18 -19.89 11.12
N LYS A 50 -14.34 -19.67 10.50
CA LYS A 50 -14.91 -20.59 9.50
C LYS A 50 -14.02 -20.73 8.27
N ILE A 51 -13.49 -19.63 7.75
CA ILE A 51 -12.56 -19.64 6.62
C ILE A 51 -11.32 -20.47 6.96
N ALA A 52 -10.66 -20.20 8.09
CA ALA A 52 -9.45 -20.92 8.49
C ALA A 52 -9.70 -22.45 8.61
N ILE A 53 -10.83 -22.85 9.21
CA ILE A 53 -11.21 -24.27 9.30
C ILE A 53 -11.44 -24.87 7.91
N ASP A 54 -12.16 -24.18 7.03
CA ASP A 54 -12.51 -24.70 5.71
C ASP A 54 -11.31 -24.80 4.77
N THR A 55 -10.35 -23.89 4.88
CA THR A 55 -9.17 -23.85 4.01
C THR A 55 -7.99 -24.65 4.55
N ASN A 56 -7.80 -24.67 5.87
CA ASN A 56 -6.60 -25.24 6.52
C ASN A 56 -6.93 -26.41 7.47
N GLY A 57 -8.21 -26.71 7.73
CA GLY A 57 -8.64 -27.78 8.64
C GLY A 57 -8.50 -27.48 10.13
N THR A 58 -8.07 -26.27 10.48
CA THR A 58 -7.81 -25.80 11.84
C THR A 58 -7.94 -24.27 11.90
N THR A 59 -8.15 -23.71 13.09
CA THR A 59 -8.13 -22.26 13.30
C THR A 59 -6.71 -21.69 13.41
N GLU A 60 -5.69 -22.55 13.51
CA GLU A 60 -4.29 -22.15 13.63
C GLU A 60 -3.57 -22.21 12.28
N VAL A 61 -3.01 -21.09 11.83
CA VAL A 61 -2.25 -20.99 10.58
C VAL A 61 -0.84 -20.44 10.82
N GLU A 62 0.09 -20.81 9.97
CA GLU A 62 1.44 -20.23 9.95
C GLU A 62 1.45 -18.99 9.07
N ILE A 63 1.91 -17.85 9.61
CA ILE A 63 2.10 -16.60 8.88
C ILE A 63 3.52 -16.10 9.13
N GLY A 64 4.40 -16.35 8.16
CA GLY A 64 5.84 -16.16 8.33
C GLY A 64 6.38 -17.10 9.42
N GLU A 65 6.98 -16.53 10.45
CA GLU A 65 7.53 -17.28 11.60
C GLU A 65 6.50 -17.48 12.72
N ASN A 66 5.35 -16.82 12.63
CA ASN A 66 4.36 -16.78 13.71
C ASN A 66 3.26 -17.82 13.48
N LYS A 67 2.84 -18.47 14.57
CA LYS A 67 1.64 -19.29 14.60
C LYS A 67 0.46 -18.46 15.10
N VAL A 68 -0.50 -18.20 14.22
CA VAL A 68 -1.62 -17.29 14.44
C VAL A 68 -2.92 -18.08 14.56
N SER A 69 -3.73 -17.78 15.56
CA SER A 69 -5.02 -18.44 15.79
C SER A 69 -6.17 -17.51 15.43
N PHE A 70 -6.98 -17.90 14.45
CA PHE A 70 -8.25 -17.26 14.08
C PHE A 70 -9.42 -17.75 14.94
N LYS A 71 -9.15 -18.32 16.11
CA LYS A 71 -10.20 -18.75 17.04
C LYS A 71 -10.70 -17.55 17.85
N ALA A 72 -12.01 -17.33 17.82
CA ALA A 72 -12.66 -16.29 18.61
C ALA A 72 -12.58 -16.58 20.13
N PRO A 73 -12.70 -15.55 21.00
CA PRO A 73 -12.82 -14.12 20.69
C PRO A 73 -11.47 -13.43 20.53
N TYR A 74 -11.42 -12.38 19.72
CA TYR A 74 -10.26 -11.52 19.54
C TYR A 74 -10.23 -10.41 20.60
N PRO A 75 -9.05 -9.98 21.09
CA PRO A 75 -8.95 -8.80 21.92
C PRO A 75 -9.49 -7.56 21.20
N ARG A 76 -10.12 -6.66 21.97
CA ARG A 76 -10.59 -5.34 21.50
C ARG A 76 -9.83 -4.29 22.27
N VAL A 77 -9.03 -3.49 21.59
CA VAL A 77 -8.10 -2.54 22.19
C VAL A 77 -8.32 -1.16 21.58
N PRO A 78 -8.81 -0.17 22.34
CA PRO A 78 -8.91 1.20 21.84
C PRO A 78 -7.53 1.72 21.39
N ILE A 79 -7.48 2.46 20.27
CA ILE A 79 -6.21 2.94 19.69
C ILE A 79 -5.38 3.77 20.67
N LEU A 80 -6.02 4.60 21.49
CA LEU A 80 -5.31 5.41 22.50
C LEU A 80 -4.71 4.54 23.61
N GLU A 81 -5.39 3.46 23.98
CA GLU A 81 -4.87 2.48 24.95
C GLU A 81 -3.74 1.65 24.34
N ALA A 82 -3.83 1.29 23.04
CA ALA A 82 -2.74 0.65 22.32
C ALA A 82 -1.46 1.49 22.36
N ILE A 83 -1.56 2.77 22.02
CA ILE A 83 -0.43 3.72 22.08
C ILE A 83 0.12 3.80 23.50
N LYS A 84 -0.74 3.93 24.52
CA LYS A 84 -0.32 3.99 25.92
C LYS A 84 0.41 2.74 26.37
N ILE A 85 -0.07 1.56 26.00
CA ILE A 85 0.56 0.27 26.34
C ILE A 85 1.95 0.15 25.73
N HIS A 86 2.12 0.55 24.47
CA HIS A 86 3.35 0.30 23.71
C HIS A 86 4.38 1.44 23.76
N THR A 87 3.94 2.66 24.02
CA THR A 87 4.82 3.84 24.11
C THR A 87 4.99 4.36 25.54
N GLY A 88 4.05 4.04 26.45
CA GLY A 88 4.00 4.60 27.81
C GLY A 88 3.39 6.01 27.90
N TYR A 89 3.05 6.63 26.77
CA TYR A 89 2.42 7.96 26.73
C TYR A 89 0.90 7.85 26.70
N ASP A 90 0.23 8.51 27.65
CA ASP A 90 -1.22 8.68 27.62
C ASP A 90 -1.56 9.91 26.78
N VAL A 91 -1.99 9.67 25.55
CA VAL A 91 -2.25 10.72 24.55
C VAL A 91 -3.70 11.19 24.51
N ALA A 92 -4.55 10.68 25.40
CA ALA A 92 -5.96 11.03 25.44
C ALA A 92 -6.16 12.53 25.76
N GLY A 93 -6.88 13.24 24.88
CA GLY A 93 -7.18 14.65 25.05
C GLY A 93 -6.02 15.61 24.77
N MET A 94 -4.88 15.11 24.28
CA MET A 94 -3.76 15.96 23.83
C MET A 94 -4.13 16.73 22.56
N ASN A 95 -3.62 17.95 22.44
CA ASN A 95 -3.67 18.70 21.20
C ASN A 95 -2.52 18.34 20.24
N ASP A 96 -2.53 18.91 19.05
CA ASP A 96 -1.55 18.66 17.99
C ASP A 96 -0.11 19.05 18.40
N VAL A 97 0.09 20.09 19.21
CA VAL A 97 1.42 20.48 19.71
C VAL A 97 1.97 19.43 20.66
N GLU A 98 1.15 18.97 21.61
CA GLU A 98 1.53 17.94 22.58
C GLU A 98 1.80 16.60 21.89
N LEU A 99 0.98 16.22 20.91
CA LEU A 99 1.18 14.99 20.12
C LEU A 99 2.46 15.04 19.29
N ARG A 100 2.79 16.17 18.65
CA ARG A 100 4.06 16.31 17.90
C ARG A 100 5.27 16.16 18.82
N GLU A 101 5.19 16.64 20.06
CA GLU A 101 6.25 16.42 21.06
C GLU A 101 6.40 14.93 21.39
N VAL A 102 5.29 14.22 21.60
CA VAL A 102 5.31 12.77 21.82
C VAL A 102 5.92 12.04 20.63
N CYS A 103 5.47 12.32 19.39
CA CYS A 103 6.02 11.73 18.17
C CYS A 103 7.53 11.95 18.06
N THR A 104 8.00 13.17 18.32
CA THR A 104 9.43 13.53 18.29
C THR A 104 10.21 12.73 19.34
N ASN A 105 9.67 12.59 20.55
CA ASN A 105 10.30 11.83 21.64
C ASN A 105 10.44 10.34 21.33
N VAL A 106 9.51 9.77 20.55
CA VAL A 106 9.56 8.37 20.11
C VAL A 106 10.23 8.20 18.72
N GLY A 107 10.75 9.28 18.14
CA GLY A 107 11.50 9.27 16.89
C GLY A 107 10.65 9.07 15.64
N ILE A 108 9.44 9.60 15.61
CA ILE A 108 8.57 9.66 14.43
C ILE A 108 8.73 11.04 13.79
N GLU A 109 8.91 11.07 12.47
CA GLU A 109 8.94 12.32 11.71
C GLU A 109 7.53 12.90 11.59
N VAL A 110 7.38 14.17 11.95
CA VAL A 110 6.09 14.88 11.91
C VAL A 110 6.27 16.26 11.30
N ASP A 111 5.21 16.79 10.71
CA ASP A 111 5.18 18.14 10.17
C ASP A 111 4.00 18.98 10.71
N GLU A 112 3.99 20.27 10.38
CA GLU A 112 2.98 21.23 10.84
C GLU A 112 1.61 21.05 10.18
N THR A 113 1.53 20.29 9.08
CA THR A 113 0.27 20.01 8.36
C THR A 113 -0.51 18.86 8.99
N MET A 114 0.16 17.98 9.75
CA MET A 114 -0.47 16.87 10.45
C MET A 114 -1.38 17.34 11.59
N GLY A 115 -2.67 17.01 11.51
CA GLY A 115 -3.66 17.20 12.58
C GLY A 115 -3.61 16.12 13.66
N VAL A 116 -4.51 16.19 14.65
CA VAL A 116 -4.55 15.28 15.80
C VAL A 116 -4.76 13.83 15.34
N GLY A 117 -5.71 13.61 14.43
CA GLY A 117 -5.99 12.28 13.89
C GLY A 117 -4.78 11.66 13.20
N LYS A 118 -4.08 12.43 12.35
CA LYS A 118 -2.90 11.96 11.63
C LYS A 118 -1.74 11.64 12.57
N LEU A 119 -1.50 12.45 13.60
CA LEU A 119 -0.44 12.19 14.58
C LEU A 119 -0.70 10.91 15.39
N ILE A 120 -1.96 10.65 15.75
CA ILE A 120 -2.36 9.40 16.44
C ILE A 120 -2.18 8.19 15.53
N ASP A 121 -2.55 8.32 14.26
CA ASP A 121 -2.36 7.29 13.23
C ASP A 121 -0.88 6.93 13.05
N GLU A 122 -0.01 7.93 12.89
CA GLU A 122 1.45 7.72 12.79
C GLU A 122 2.04 7.09 14.06
N LEU A 123 1.61 7.51 15.26
CA LEU A 123 2.01 6.89 16.52
C LEU A 123 1.64 5.41 16.58
N PHE A 124 0.42 5.08 16.16
CA PHE A 124 -0.05 3.71 16.14
C PHE A 124 0.70 2.87 15.09
N GLY A 125 0.79 3.34 13.84
CA GLY A 125 1.45 2.64 12.74
C GLY A 125 2.92 2.32 13.05
N GLU A 126 3.68 3.32 13.48
CA GLU A 126 5.12 3.17 13.70
C GLU A 126 5.46 2.40 14.98
N LYS A 127 4.68 2.55 16.06
CA LYS A 127 5.06 2.00 17.38
C LYS A 127 4.21 0.82 17.85
N CYS A 128 3.04 0.61 17.27
CA CYS A 128 2.07 -0.35 17.79
C CYS A 128 1.70 -1.42 16.78
N GLU A 129 1.42 -1.08 15.51
CA GLU A 129 0.85 -2.00 14.50
C GLU A 129 1.56 -3.35 14.46
N HIS A 130 2.89 -3.34 14.29
CA HIS A 130 3.72 -4.53 14.13
C HIS A 130 3.74 -5.48 15.35
N LEU A 131 3.25 -5.03 16.52
CA LEU A 131 3.23 -5.82 17.76
C LEU A 131 1.98 -6.71 17.86
N TYR A 132 0.95 -6.45 17.06
CA TYR A 132 -0.31 -7.20 17.09
C TYR A 132 -0.23 -8.46 16.22
N ILE A 133 0.37 -9.51 16.79
CA ILE A 133 0.59 -10.80 16.08
C ILE A 133 -0.69 -11.63 15.98
N GLN A 134 -1.43 -11.80 17.08
CA GLN A 134 -2.72 -12.48 17.06
C GLN A 134 -3.81 -11.52 16.55
N PRO A 135 -4.90 -12.04 15.94
CA PRO A 135 -5.99 -11.19 15.48
C PRO A 135 -6.51 -10.31 16.63
N THR A 136 -6.45 -9.00 16.43
CA THR A 136 -6.83 -8.00 17.44
C THR A 136 -7.60 -6.88 16.77
N PHE A 137 -8.78 -6.56 17.30
CA PHE A 137 -9.52 -5.37 16.88
C PHE A 137 -8.93 -4.15 17.58
N ILE A 138 -8.37 -3.24 16.80
CA ILE A 138 -8.03 -1.90 17.26
C ILE A 138 -9.26 -1.04 17.07
N THR A 139 -9.74 -0.37 18.12
CA THR A 139 -11.06 0.29 18.11
C THR A 139 -10.97 1.78 18.39
N ASP A 140 -12.06 2.49 18.11
CA ASP A 140 -12.36 3.83 18.59
C ASP A 140 -11.37 4.89 18.06
N TYR A 141 -11.20 4.92 16.74
CA TYR A 141 -10.33 5.86 16.04
C TYR A 141 -10.80 7.32 16.16
N PRO A 142 -9.87 8.29 16.15
CA PRO A 142 -10.21 9.71 16.07
C PRO A 142 -11.21 10.05 14.97
N LYS A 143 -12.09 11.02 15.26
CA LYS A 143 -13.10 11.51 14.31
C LYS A 143 -12.49 12.14 13.06
N GLU A 144 -11.39 12.86 13.22
CA GLU A 144 -10.71 13.57 12.13
C GLU A 144 -10.25 12.64 11.00
N MET A 145 -9.86 11.40 11.33
CA MET A 145 -9.40 10.40 10.35
C MET A 145 -10.50 9.44 9.86
N SER A 146 -11.76 9.66 10.27
CA SER A 146 -12.87 8.74 10.01
C SER A 146 -14.09 9.50 9.48
N PRO A 147 -13.98 10.11 8.28
CA PRO A 147 -14.99 11.05 7.75
C PRO A 147 -16.33 10.41 7.40
N LEU A 148 -16.38 9.08 7.22
CA LEU A 148 -17.58 8.31 6.92
C LEU A 148 -18.13 7.57 8.15
N THR A 149 -17.47 7.71 9.30
CA THR A 149 -17.81 6.96 10.50
C THR A 149 -18.62 7.80 11.48
N LYS A 150 -19.62 7.14 12.09
CA LYS A 150 -20.43 7.70 13.16
C LYS A 150 -19.58 8.00 14.40
N GLU A 151 -19.89 9.13 15.04
CA GLU A 151 -19.29 9.50 16.31
C GLU A 151 -19.50 8.40 17.36
N HIS A 152 -18.50 8.21 18.22
CA HIS A 152 -18.59 7.23 19.29
C HIS A 152 -19.65 7.63 20.32
N ARG A 153 -20.52 6.69 20.68
CA ARG A 153 -21.72 6.95 21.51
C ARG A 153 -21.46 7.58 22.89
N THR A 154 -20.22 7.53 23.39
CA THR A 154 -19.84 8.13 24.68
C THR A 154 -18.69 9.14 24.60
N ASN A 155 -18.02 9.28 23.44
CA ASN A 155 -16.90 10.21 23.28
C ASN A 155 -16.92 10.82 21.87
N PRO A 156 -17.39 12.07 21.71
CA PRO A 156 -17.55 12.69 20.39
C PRO A 156 -16.24 12.94 19.64
N ASP A 157 -15.09 12.88 20.32
CA ASP A 157 -13.77 13.03 19.68
C ASP A 157 -13.33 11.74 18.95
N LEU A 158 -14.00 10.62 19.23
CA LEU A 158 -13.73 9.30 18.65
C LEU A 158 -14.92 8.82 17.81
N THR A 159 -14.72 7.69 17.13
CA THR A 159 -15.71 7.10 16.22
C THR A 159 -15.93 5.62 16.49
N GLU A 160 -17.08 5.08 16.10
CA GLU A 160 -17.35 3.65 16.18
C GLU A 160 -16.71 2.88 15.01
N ARG A 161 -15.37 2.90 14.97
CA ARG A 161 -14.53 2.25 13.96
C ARG A 161 -13.67 1.16 14.59
N PHE A 162 -13.38 0.12 13.84
CA PHE A 162 -12.27 -0.78 14.13
C PHE A 162 -11.47 -1.13 12.88
N GLU A 163 -10.21 -1.45 13.11
CA GLU A 163 -9.40 -2.22 12.17
C GLU A 163 -8.98 -3.53 12.80
N LEU A 164 -8.97 -4.60 12.01
CA LEU A 164 -8.50 -5.90 12.46
C LEU A 164 -7.02 -6.05 12.11
N MET A 165 -6.16 -6.07 13.12
CA MET A 165 -4.73 -6.33 12.95
C MET A 165 -4.46 -7.84 13.06
N VAL A 166 -3.72 -8.40 12.11
CA VAL A 166 -3.27 -9.79 12.09
C VAL A 166 -1.81 -9.84 11.66
N ASN A 167 -0.95 -10.46 12.47
CA ASN A 167 0.48 -10.56 12.22
C ASN A 167 1.16 -9.22 11.89
N GLY A 168 0.75 -8.16 12.59
CA GLY A 168 1.29 -6.82 12.43
C GLY A 168 0.87 -6.12 11.13
N LYS A 169 -0.29 -6.50 10.57
CA LYS A 169 -0.87 -5.89 9.37
C LYS A 169 -2.38 -5.79 9.48
N GLU A 170 -2.95 -4.69 9.03
CA GLU A 170 -4.40 -4.50 8.89
C GLU A 170 -4.97 -5.58 7.96
N LEU A 171 -6.10 -6.21 8.28
CA LEU A 171 -6.80 -7.19 7.43
C LEU A 171 -8.17 -6.67 6.99
N ALA A 172 -8.81 -5.89 7.86
CA ALA A 172 -10.13 -5.36 7.62
C ALA A 172 -10.29 -4.00 8.32
N ASN A 173 -11.11 -3.14 7.73
CA ASN A 173 -11.55 -1.88 8.31
C ASN A 173 -13.08 -1.87 8.32
N ALA A 174 -13.68 -1.46 9.43
CA ALA A 174 -15.12 -1.54 9.61
C ALA A 174 -15.62 -0.46 10.58
N TYR A 175 -16.88 -0.11 10.46
CA TYR A 175 -17.46 0.91 11.31
C TYR A 175 -18.99 0.87 11.38
N SER A 176 -19.55 1.59 12.36
CA SER A 176 -20.93 2.05 12.31
C SER A 176 -21.02 3.23 11.33
N GLU A 177 -21.79 3.08 10.28
CA GLU A 177 -21.91 4.04 9.18
C GLU A 177 -22.46 5.39 9.66
N LEU A 178 -21.84 6.49 9.18
CA LEU A 178 -22.40 7.82 9.35
C LEU A 178 -23.63 7.98 8.46
N ASN A 179 -24.80 8.03 9.10
CA ASN A 179 -26.09 8.09 8.42
C ASN A 179 -26.83 9.43 8.61
N ASP A 180 -26.19 10.42 9.23
CA ASP A 180 -26.70 11.79 9.33
C ASP A 180 -26.15 12.62 8.15
N PRO A 181 -27.00 13.05 7.20
CA PRO A 181 -26.56 13.80 6.03
C PRO A 181 -25.99 15.19 6.36
N ILE A 182 -26.40 15.79 7.48
CA ILE A 182 -25.91 17.11 7.90
C ILE A 182 -24.48 16.98 8.40
N ASP A 183 -24.22 15.99 9.26
CA ASP A 183 -22.88 15.68 9.75
C ASP A 183 -21.98 15.23 8.59
N GLN A 184 -22.44 14.32 7.73
CA GLN A 184 -21.67 13.85 6.58
C GLN A 184 -21.21 14.98 5.65
N ARG A 185 -22.08 15.97 5.41
CA ARG A 185 -21.72 17.18 4.64
C ARG A 185 -20.59 17.95 5.32
N ALA A 186 -20.70 18.18 6.62
CA ALA A 186 -19.66 18.88 7.38
C ALA A 186 -18.32 18.13 7.32
N ARG A 187 -18.32 16.79 7.42
CA ARG A 187 -17.10 15.98 7.29
C ARG A 187 -16.43 16.15 5.92
N PHE A 188 -17.21 16.20 4.83
CA PHE A 188 -16.64 16.42 3.51
C PHE A 188 -16.12 17.85 3.32
N GLU A 189 -16.75 18.85 3.95
CA GLU A 189 -16.24 20.23 3.96
C GLU A 189 -14.91 20.32 4.70
N ASP A 190 -14.77 19.61 5.83
CA ASP A 190 -13.51 19.51 6.58
C ASP A 190 -12.42 18.79 5.76
N GLN A 191 -12.75 17.69 5.09
CA GLN A 191 -11.83 16.96 4.20
C GLN A 191 -11.37 17.83 3.02
N LEU A 192 -12.27 18.61 2.41
CA LEU A 192 -11.89 19.55 1.35
C LEU A 192 -10.91 20.60 1.85
N ALA A 193 -11.09 21.11 3.08
CA ALA A 193 -10.16 22.06 3.69
C ALA A 193 -8.79 21.44 4.01
N LEU A 194 -8.72 20.13 4.27
CA LEU A 194 -7.45 19.39 4.37
C LEU A 194 -6.78 19.22 3.00
N SER A 195 -7.55 18.93 1.95
CA SER A 195 -7.04 18.86 0.58
C SER A 195 -6.40 20.17 0.12
N GLU A 196 -7.00 21.32 0.46
CA GLU A 196 -6.43 22.64 0.18
C GLU A 196 -5.08 22.89 0.87
N LYS A 197 -4.75 22.12 1.92
CA LYS A 197 -3.46 22.15 2.62
C LYS A 197 -2.43 21.16 2.05
N GLY A 198 -2.78 20.41 1.01
CA GLY A 198 -1.87 19.50 0.30
C GLY A 198 -2.07 18.02 0.63
N ASP A 199 -3.20 17.63 1.22
CA ASP A 199 -3.58 16.23 1.37
C ASP A 199 -4.18 15.69 0.06
N ASP A 200 -3.38 14.92 -0.68
CA ASP A 200 -3.76 14.31 -1.96
C ASP A 200 -4.75 13.14 -1.79
N GLU A 201 -4.96 12.63 -0.56
CA GLU A 201 -5.86 11.50 -0.25
C GLU A 201 -7.24 11.95 0.26
N ALA A 202 -7.42 13.25 0.51
CA ALA A 202 -8.66 13.79 1.02
C ALA A 202 -9.86 13.59 0.07
N MET A 203 -11.03 13.33 0.66
CA MET A 203 -12.25 13.05 -0.09
C MET A 203 -12.86 14.29 -0.75
N PHE A 204 -13.45 14.11 -1.94
CA PHE A 204 -14.28 15.13 -2.59
C PHE A 204 -15.71 15.13 -2.06
N ILE A 205 -16.39 16.28 -2.13
CA ILE A 205 -17.81 16.37 -1.75
C ILE A 205 -18.68 15.69 -2.82
N ASP A 206 -19.19 14.50 -2.51
CA ASP A 206 -20.20 13.81 -3.33
C ASP A 206 -21.62 14.27 -2.96
N GLN A 207 -22.19 15.15 -3.79
CA GLN A 207 -23.54 15.69 -3.57
C GLN A 207 -24.64 14.65 -3.78
N ASP A 208 -24.42 13.65 -4.64
CA ASP A 208 -25.43 12.62 -4.90
C ASP A 208 -25.45 11.59 -3.75
N PHE A 209 -24.30 11.27 -3.16
CA PHE A 209 -24.21 10.48 -1.92
C PHE A 209 -24.91 11.18 -0.74
N ILE A 210 -24.65 12.48 -0.51
CA ILE A 210 -25.36 13.22 0.54
C ILE A 210 -26.87 13.21 0.30
N ARG A 211 -27.31 13.44 -0.95
CA ARG A 211 -28.74 13.38 -1.31
C ARG A 211 -29.32 11.99 -1.03
N ALA A 212 -28.58 10.91 -1.25
CA ALA A 212 -29.03 9.56 -0.91
C ALA A 212 -29.24 9.39 0.61
N LEU A 213 -28.35 9.92 1.43
CA LEU A 213 -28.50 9.93 2.89
C LEU A 213 -29.72 10.74 3.36
N GLU A 214 -30.05 11.84 2.67
CA GLU A 214 -31.25 12.67 2.95
C GLU A 214 -32.58 11.91 2.75
N TYR A 215 -32.61 10.84 1.94
CA TYR A 215 -33.78 9.94 1.85
C TYR A 215 -33.91 8.99 3.05
N GLY A 216 -32.87 8.89 3.89
CA GLY A 216 -32.85 8.11 5.13
C GLY A 216 -32.15 6.76 4.97
N MET A 217 -30.87 6.72 5.33
CA MET A 217 -30.15 5.47 5.55
C MET A 217 -30.40 4.97 6.99
N PRO A 218 -30.84 3.72 7.19
CA PRO A 218 -30.98 3.17 8.54
C PRO A 218 -29.61 3.09 9.24
N PRO A 219 -29.56 2.98 10.58
CA PRO A 219 -28.33 2.61 11.28
C PRO A 219 -27.74 1.37 10.60
N THR A 220 -26.49 1.41 10.18
CA THR A 220 -25.85 0.38 9.34
C THR A 220 -24.42 0.19 9.83
N SER A 221 -23.87 -1.00 9.66
CA SER A 221 -22.44 -1.24 9.82
C SER A 221 -21.85 -1.80 8.53
N GLY A 222 -20.73 -1.24 8.11
CA GLY A 222 -19.95 -1.68 6.96
C GLY A 222 -18.61 -2.28 7.37
N ILE A 223 -18.07 -3.13 6.50
CA ILE A 223 -16.73 -3.70 6.60
C ILE A 223 -16.13 -3.87 5.20
N GLY A 224 -14.85 -3.55 5.06
CA GLY A 224 -14.01 -3.95 3.94
C GLY A 224 -12.96 -4.97 4.42
N ILE A 225 -12.81 -6.10 3.72
CA ILE A 225 -11.79 -7.11 3.98
C ILE A 225 -10.87 -7.24 2.77
N GLY A 226 -9.56 -7.04 2.97
CA GLY A 226 -8.55 -7.23 1.93
C GLY A 226 -8.37 -8.71 1.59
N ILE A 227 -8.91 -9.15 0.45
CA ILE A 227 -8.96 -10.57 0.08
C ILE A 227 -7.57 -11.09 -0.29
N ASP A 228 -6.76 -10.34 -1.03
CA ASP A 228 -5.40 -10.78 -1.37
C ASP A 228 -4.56 -10.98 -0.11
N ARG A 229 -4.70 -10.08 0.87
CA ARG A 229 -4.03 -10.18 2.17
C ARG A 229 -4.55 -11.36 3.01
N LEU A 230 -5.85 -11.61 3.01
CA LEU A 230 -6.42 -12.81 3.64
C LEU A 230 -5.84 -14.09 3.01
N VAL A 231 -5.74 -14.15 1.69
CA VAL A 231 -5.15 -15.30 0.98
C VAL A 231 -3.67 -15.44 1.33
N MET A 232 -2.91 -14.35 1.41
CA MET A 232 -1.50 -14.40 1.87
C MET A 232 -1.39 -15.07 3.24
N PHE A 233 -2.24 -14.69 4.19
CA PHE A 233 -2.25 -15.27 5.54
C PHE A 233 -2.63 -16.75 5.55
N MET A 234 -3.69 -17.13 4.83
CA MET A 234 -4.16 -18.53 4.81
C MET A 234 -3.21 -19.47 4.06
N THR A 235 -2.35 -18.93 3.18
CA THR A 235 -1.41 -19.70 2.36
C THR A 235 0.05 -19.56 2.77
N ASN A 236 0.34 -18.83 3.87
CA ASN A 236 1.69 -18.54 4.35
C ASN A 236 2.60 -17.89 3.29
N ASN A 237 2.05 -16.97 2.50
CA ASN A 237 2.80 -16.22 1.49
C ASN A 237 3.22 -14.85 2.02
N ALA A 238 4.51 -14.53 1.91
CA ALA A 238 5.10 -13.30 2.45
C ALA A 238 5.06 -12.11 1.47
N SER A 239 4.46 -12.27 0.30
CA SER A 239 4.32 -11.24 -0.74
C SER A 239 2.98 -11.38 -1.45
N ILE A 240 2.30 -10.26 -1.69
CA ILE A 240 1.04 -10.20 -2.45
C ILE A 240 1.19 -10.71 -3.89
N GLN A 241 2.41 -10.64 -4.43
CA GLN A 241 2.72 -11.13 -5.77
C GLN A 241 2.57 -12.65 -5.91
N GLU A 242 2.68 -13.40 -4.81
CA GLU A 242 2.53 -14.86 -4.81
C GLU A 242 1.07 -15.31 -4.85
N VAL A 243 0.13 -14.39 -4.57
CA VAL A 243 -1.31 -14.68 -4.53
C VAL A 243 -2.08 -14.02 -5.68
N LEU A 244 -1.36 -13.31 -6.56
CA LEU A 244 -1.87 -12.70 -7.78
C LEU A 244 -1.32 -13.42 -9.01
N PHE A 245 -2.17 -13.78 -9.98
CA PHE A 245 -1.69 -14.41 -11.21
C PHE A 245 -0.78 -13.50 -12.05
N PHE A 246 -1.10 -12.20 -12.08
CA PHE A 246 -0.38 -11.19 -12.85
C PHE A 246 -0.21 -9.92 -12.02
N PRO A 247 0.71 -9.89 -11.03
CA PRO A 247 0.96 -8.69 -10.25
C PRO A 247 1.53 -7.57 -11.12
N GLN A 248 1.32 -6.32 -10.73
CA GLN A 248 1.89 -5.18 -11.44
C GLN A 248 3.42 -5.21 -11.32
N MET A 249 4.10 -5.20 -12.47
CA MET A 249 5.56 -5.20 -12.53
C MET A 249 6.08 -3.83 -12.93
N LYS A 250 7.27 -3.47 -12.44
CA LYS A 250 8.01 -2.32 -12.99
C LYS A 250 8.40 -2.65 -14.43
N PRO A 251 8.19 -1.73 -15.39
CA PRO A 251 8.66 -1.94 -16.75
C PRO A 251 10.15 -2.25 -16.78
N GLU A 252 10.56 -3.13 -17.69
CA GLU A 252 11.98 -3.35 -17.92
C GLU A 252 12.65 -2.03 -18.27
N LYS A 253 13.77 -1.74 -17.61
CA LYS A 253 14.64 -0.64 -18.04
C LYS A 253 15.18 -1.03 -19.41
N LYS A 254 14.56 -0.51 -20.47
CA LYS A 254 15.13 -0.63 -21.82
C LYS A 254 16.56 -0.15 -21.73
N ALA A 255 17.52 -1.02 -22.10
CA ALA A 255 18.88 -0.57 -22.36
C ALA A 255 18.78 0.68 -23.24
N PRO A 256 19.56 1.74 -22.95
CA PRO A 256 19.46 2.98 -23.73
C PRO A 256 19.50 2.59 -25.20
N SER A 257 18.41 2.87 -25.92
CA SER A 257 18.36 2.70 -27.37
C SER A 257 19.25 3.80 -27.92
N VAL A 258 20.54 3.53 -27.93
CA VAL A 258 21.50 4.43 -28.53
C VAL A 258 21.18 4.41 -30.02
N GLU A 259 20.63 5.52 -30.52
CA GLU A 259 20.47 5.71 -31.96
C GLU A 259 21.87 5.76 -32.58
N LEU A 260 22.30 4.60 -33.07
CA LEU A 260 23.52 4.47 -33.85
C LEU A 260 23.33 5.22 -35.16
N ASN A 261 24.30 6.07 -35.52
CA ASN A 261 24.36 6.59 -36.87
C ASN A 261 24.74 5.48 -37.87
N ASP A 262 24.62 5.73 -39.18
CA ASP A 262 24.83 4.70 -40.20
C ASP A 262 26.24 4.08 -40.16
N ASP A 263 27.26 4.87 -39.83
CA ASP A 263 28.64 4.37 -39.70
C ASP A 263 28.78 3.46 -38.45
N GLU A 264 28.13 3.81 -37.34
CA GLU A 264 28.09 3.00 -36.10
C GLU A 264 27.31 1.70 -36.29
N LYS A 265 26.16 1.73 -37.00
CA LYS A 265 25.39 0.54 -37.35
C LYS A 265 26.23 -0.42 -38.20
N ALA A 266 26.92 0.09 -39.21
CA ALA A 266 27.76 -0.73 -40.09
C ALA A 266 28.89 -1.43 -39.32
N VAL A 267 29.58 -0.74 -38.41
CA VAL A 267 30.63 -1.34 -37.58
C VAL A 267 30.06 -2.33 -36.57
N PHE A 268 28.91 -2.02 -35.95
CA PHE A 268 28.25 -2.91 -35.00
C PHE A 268 27.78 -4.22 -35.64
N GLU A 269 27.26 -4.18 -36.87
CA GLU A 269 26.85 -5.39 -37.60
C GLU A 269 28.03 -6.30 -37.98
N ILE A 270 29.23 -5.75 -38.17
CA ILE A 270 30.45 -6.55 -38.34
C ILE A 270 30.83 -7.20 -37.00
N LEU A 271 30.81 -6.42 -35.92
CA LEU A 271 31.14 -6.90 -34.57
C LEU A 271 30.19 -8.01 -34.08
N LYS A 272 28.89 -7.91 -34.35
CA LYS A 272 27.92 -8.97 -33.99
C LYS A 272 28.23 -10.33 -34.61
N LYS A 273 28.86 -10.37 -35.78
CA LYS A 273 29.12 -11.62 -36.50
C LYS A 273 30.33 -12.39 -35.98
N VAL A 274 31.30 -11.66 -35.42
CA VAL A 274 32.61 -12.21 -35.06
C VAL A 274 32.84 -12.15 -33.54
N GLU A 275 32.04 -11.38 -32.81
CA GLU A 275 32.08 -11.09 -31.37
C GLU A 275 33.36 -10.40 -30.88
N LYS A 276 34.52 -10.75 -31.43
CA LYS A 276 35.83 -10.15 -31.18
C LYS A 276 36.71 -10.18 -32.42
N ILE A 277 37.31 -9.05 -32.78
CA ILE A 277 38.13 -8.90 -33.99
C ILE A 277 39.28 -7.91 -33.74
N THR A 278 40.37 -8.02 -34.50
CA THR A 278 41.45 -7.02 -34.40
C THR A 278 40.96 -5.66 -34.87
N LEU A 279 41.43 -4.58 -34.24
CA LEU A 279 41.04 -3.21 -34.57
C LEU A 279 41.38 -2.87 -36.03
N ILE A 280 42.53 -3.33 -36.51
CA ILE A 280 43.00 -3.09 -37.89
C ILE A 280 42.06 -3.76 -38.89
N GLU A 281 41.68 -5.01 -38.63
CA GLU A 281 40.80 -5.76 -39.52
C GLU A 281 39.37 -5.19 -39.51
N LEU A 282 38.83 -4.86 -38.34
CA LEU A 282 37.52 -4.22 -38.24
C LEU A 282 37.47 -2.89 -38.97
N LYS A 283 38.53 -2.07 -38.83
CA LYS A 283 38.65 -0.80 -39.56
C LYS A 283 38.70 -1.03 -41.06
N SER A 284 39.47 -2.02 -41.52
CA SER A 284 39.54 -2.35 -42.93
C SER A 284 38.21 -2.84 -43.50
N GLN A 285 37.49 -3.69 -42.76
CA GLN A 285 36.17 -4.22 -43.17
C GLN A 285 35.09 -3.12 -43.17
N SER A 286 35.18 -2.14 -42.27
CA SER A 286 34.24 -1.02 -42.19
C SER A 286 34.31 -0.07 -43.40
N GLY A 287 35.44 0.00 -44.10
CA GLY A 287 35.67 0.93 -45.21
C GLY A 287 35.66 2.41 -44.82
N LEU A 288 35.66 2.74 -43.52
CA LEU A 288 35.57 4.12 -43.03
C LEU A 288 36.91 4.87 -43.17
N SER A 289 36.84 6.16 -43.50
CA SER A 289 38.02 7.04 -43.45
C SER A 289 38.51 7.20 -42.01
N ASN A 290 39.79 7.55 -41.81
CA ASN A 290 40.38 7.70 -40.46
C ASN A 290 39.53 8.59 -39.52
N LYS A 291 39.06 9.73 -40.02
CA LYS A 291 38.24 10.67 -39.23
C LYS A 291 36.87 10.08 -38.85
N LYS A 292 36.23 9.34 -39.78
CA LYS A 292 34.94 8.69 -39.53
C LYS A 292 35.09 7.52 -38.56
N TRP A 293 36.13 6.71 -38.74
CA TRP A 293 36.47 5.59 -37.86
C TRP A 293 36.62 6.06 -36.40
N ASP A 294 37.44 7.08 -36.16
CA ASP A 294 37.71 7.56 -34.80
C ASP A 294 36.44 8.09 -34.11
N LYS A 295 35.53 8.74 -34.87
CA LYS A 295 34.24 9.19 -34.35
C LYS A 295 33.34 8.00 -34.01
N THR A 296 33.28 7.02 -34.90
CA THR A 296 32.41 5.83 -34.82
C THR A 296 32.79 4.93 -33.64
N ILE A 297 34.08 4.58 -33.50
CA ILE A 297 34.52 3.70 -32.42
C ILE A 297 34.39 4.36 -31.04
N LYS A 298 34.60 5.69 -30.96
CA LYS A 298 34.35 6.48 -29.74
C LYS A 298 32.87 6.51 -29.38
N GLY A 299 31.99 6.65 -30.37
CA GLY A 299 30.54 6.58 -30.17
C GLY A 299 30.10 5.23 -29.62
N LEU A 300 30.53 4.13 -30.24
CA LEU A 300 30.24 2.77 -29.79
C LEU A 300 30.78 2.47 -28.38
N THR A 301 31.99 2.94 -28.07
CA THR A 301 32.60 2.74 -26.73
C THR A 301 31.92 3.59 -25.66
N LYS A 302 31.60 4.85 -25.97
CA LYS A 302 30.88 5.76 -25.05
C LYS A 302 29.51 5.21 -24.66
N ASN A 303 28.89 4.48 -25.57
CA ASN A 303 27.55 3.92 -25.43
C ASN A 303 27.54 2.49 -24.87
N ASN A 304 28.69 1.96 -24.43
CA ASN A 304 28.84 0.58 -23.95
C ASN A 304 28.32 -0.47 -24.94
N ILE A 305 28.52 -0.25 -26.24
CA ILE A 305 28.16 -1.21 -27.30
C ILE A 305 29.38 -2.03 -27.73
N ALA A 306 30.57 -1.43 -27.66
CA ALA A 306 31.83 -2.09 -27.98
C ALA A 306 32.91 -1.68 -26.99
N LYS A 307 33.90 -2.54 -26.78
CA LYS A 307 35.06 -2.30 -25.94
C LYS A 307 36.34 -2.52 -26.73
N VAL A 308 37.29 -1.60 -26.60
CA VAL A 308 38.62 -1.74 -27.18
C VAL A 308 39.60 -2.19 -26.10
N ASN A 309 40.19 -3.36 -26.28
CA ASN A 309 41.19 -3.92 -25.36
C ASN A 309 42.57 -3.88 -26.00
N ASN A 310 43.57 -3.47 -25.22
CA ASN A 310 44.98 -3.58 -25.59
C ASN A 310 45.59 -4.79 -24.88
N THR A 311 46.15 -5.70 -25.65
CA THR A 311 46.78 -6.94 -25.19
C THR A 311 48.18 -7.05 -25.79
N ASP A 312 49.01 -7.95 -25.25
CA ASP A 312 50.37 -8.19 -25.80
C ASP A 312 50.34 -8.66 -27.27
N ASP A 313 49.22 -9.26 -27.70
CA ASP A 313 48.96 -9.71 -29.08
C ASP A 313 48.34 -8.63 -29.98
N GLY A 314 48.09 -7.42 -29.46
CA GLY A 314 47.58 -6.27 -30.21
C GLY A 314 46.28 -5.65 -29.68
N LEU A 315 45.66 -4.79 -30.50
CA LEU A 315 44.41 -4.09 -30.20
C LEU A 315 43.21 -4.86 -30.74
N PHE A 316 42.27 -5.21 -29.87
CA PHE A 316 41.04 -5.93 -30.19
C PHE A 316 39.81 -5.10 -29.87
N VAL A 317 38.74 -5.32 -30.62
CA VAL A 317 37.42 -4.75 -30.37
C VAL A 317 36.42 -5.89 -30.17
N GLU A 318 35.64 -5.83 -29.09
CA GLU A 318 34.62 -6.83 -28.74
C GLU A 318 33.28 -6.16 -28.41
N VAL A 319 32.17 -6.90 -28.59
CA VAL A 319 30.83 -6.45 -28.19
C VAL A 319 30.70 -6.51 -26.66
N VAL A 320 30.04 -5.51 -26.08
CA VAL A 320 29.69 -5.45 -24.64
C VAL A 320 28.26 -5.90 -24.43
#